data_AF-A0A1E1XJ36-F1
#
_entry.id   AF-A0A1E1XJ36-F1
#
_cell.length_a   1.000
_cell.length_b   1.000
_cell.length_c   1.000
_cell.angle_alpha   90.00
_cell.angle_beta   90.00
_cell.angle_gamma   90.00
#
_symmetry.space_group_name_H-M   'P 1'
#
loop_
_entity.id
_entity.type
_entity.pdbx_description
1 polymer ?
#
loop_
_entity_poly.entity_id
_entity_poly.type
_entity_poly.pdbx_seq_one_letter_code
_entity_poly.pdbx_strand_id
1 'polypeptide(L)'
;AEWTDGQTKLLLEYYHKYFPQIGPFKKFKNRKQAFKQISKDIEDVLSIKKTPEQCENRYKTVMRRRKAAADNNNKSGASPCPVPFDDEIRMIQGIDDSIEPEVERDATGATYRDLPESPAHVSPLSADTVEASASQASNNGTEKQSRTSSPRTQQMQLFFAEMRAIKEEQASCRAAREAAKETRRAQRRAEREKHLELRRKMHEEKMEVLRQALGMEK
;
A
#
# COMPACT_ATOMS: atom_id res chain seq x y z
N ALA A 1 -8.64 32.60 1.14
CA ALA A 1 -8.04 32.89 2.45
C ALA A 1 -6.82 32.02 2.63
N GLU A 2 -5.65 32.64 2.74
CA GLU A 2 -4.38 31.94 2.96
C GLU A 2 -4.37 31.22 4.32
N TRP A 3 -3.60 30.15 4.42
CA TRP A 3 -3.41 29.38 5.65
C TRP A 3 -2.02 29.68 6.17
N THR A 4 -1.93 30.21 7.39
CA THR A 4 -0.64 30.38 8.06
C THR A 4 -0.16 29.05 8.63
N ASP A 5 1.14 28.97 8.92
CA ASP A 5 1.73 27.76 9.49
C ASP A 5 1.14 27.46 10.87
N GLY A 6 0.94 28.48 11.70
CA GLY A 6 0.28 28.34 13.00
C GLY A 6 -1.16 27.81 12.90
N GLN A 7 -1.95 28.32 11.94
CA GLN A 7 -3.30 27.80 11.69
C GLN A 7 -3.28 26.33 11.24
N THR A 8 -2.27 25.95 10.45
CA THR A 8 -2.13 24.59 9.94
C THR A 8 -1.70 23.63 11.04
N LYS A 9 -0.77 24.05 11.91
CA LYS A 9 -0.34 23.28 13.07
C LYS A 9 -1.49 23.05 14.05
N LEU A 10 -2.27 24.10 14.35
CA LEU A 10 -3.45 24.00 15.21
C LEU A 10 -4.51 23.05 14.62
N LEU A 11 -4.74 23.12 13.30
CA LEU A 11 -5.63 22.18 12.61
C LEU A 11 -5.19 20.72 12.79
N LEU A 12 -3.89 20.44 12.64
CA LEU A 12 -3.35 19.09 12.80
C LEU A 12 -3.44 18.59 14.26
N GLU A 13 -3.19 19.47 15.23
CA GLU A 13 -3.30 19.16 16.65
C GLU A 13 -4.74 18.79 17.07
N TYR A 14 -5.73 19.60 16.67
CA TYR A 14 -7.13 19.27 16.93
C TYR A 14 -7.57 18.00 16.20
N TYR A 15 -7.06 17.79 14.99
CA TYR A 15 -7.35 16.57 14.25
C TYR A 15 -6.79 15.35 14.98
N HIS A 16 -5.54 15.40 15.45
CA HIS A 16 -4.94 14.36 16.29
C HIS A 16 -5.78 14.06 17.54
N LYS A 17 -6.25 15.11 18.23
CA LYS A 17 -7.11 14.98 19.42
C LYS A 17 -8.46 14.32 19.14
N TYR A 18 -9.08 14.61 18.00
CA TYR A 18 -10.41 14.10 17.66
C TYR A 18 -10.40 12.80 16.86
N PHE A 19 -9.28 12.43 16.25
CA PHE A 19 -9.17 11.24 15.42
C PHE A 19 -9.58 9.94 16.14
N PRO A 20 -9.14 9.66 17.38
CA PRO A 20 -9.55 8.46 18.14
C PRO A 20 -11.04 8.45 18.54
N GLN A 21 -11.69 9.60 18.43
CA GLN A 21 -13.10 9.79 18.77
C GLN A 21 -14.01 9.65 17.55
N ILE A 22 -13.46 9.29 16.37
CA ILE A 22 -14.22 9.03 15.16
C ILE A 22 -14.55 7.54 15.08
N GLY A 23 -15.83 7.21 14.96
CA GLY A 23 -16.29 5.84 14.78
C GLY A 23 -17.80 5.70 14.94
N PRO A 24 -18.40 4.57 14.51
CA PRO A 24 -19.86 4.37 14.60
C PRO A 24 -20.43 4.52 16.01
N PHE A 25 -19.64 4.17 17.03
CA PHE A 25 -20.00 4.19 18.45
C PHE A 25 -19.18 5.20 19.28
N LYS A 26 -18.53 6.17 18.63
CA LYS A 26 -17.70 7.19 19.29
C LYS A 26 -18.38 8.56 19.19
N LYS A 27 -17.72 9.61 19.73
CA LYS A 27 -18.24 11.00 19.77
C LYS A 27 -18.61 11.52 18.38
N PHE A 28 -17.81 11.21 17.37
CA PHE A 28 -18.07 11.62 15.99
C PHE A 28 -18.39 10.40 15.14
N LYS A 29 -19.59 10.36 14.54
CA LYS A 29 -20.01 9.24 13.68
C LYS A 29 -19.11 9.08 12.45
N ASN A 30 -18.65 10.21 11.91
CA ASN A 30 -17.84 10.27 10.68
C ASN A 30 -16.81 11.40 10.79
N ARG A 31 -15.73 11.28 10.02
CA ARG A 31 -14.67 12.31 9.91
C ARG A 31 -15.20 13.71 9.56
N LYS A 32 -16.27 13.81 8.77
CA LYS A 32 -16.95 15.09 8.46
C LYS A 32 -17.46 15.81 9.71
N GLN A 33 -17.97 15.08 10.72
CA GLN A 33 -18.43 15.68 11.97
C GLN A 33 -17.27 16.18 12.82
N ALA A 34 -16.15 15.46 12.85
CA ALA A 34 -14.93 15.93 13.50
C ALA A 34 -14.45 17.26 12.89
N PHE A 35 -14.40 17.38 11.56
CA PHE A 35 -14.03 18.65 10.91
C PHE A 35 -15.02 19.80 11.18
N LYS A 36 -16.30 19.52 11.40
CA LYS A 36 -17.25 20.54 11.86
C LYS A 36 -16.89 21.06 13.24
N GLN A 37 -16.46 20.19 14.15
CA GLN A 37 -16.01 20.61 15.48
C GLN A 37 -14.70 21.40 15.40
N ILE A 38 -13.72 20.91 14.62
CA ILE A 38 -12.43 21.59 14.43
C ILE A 38 -12.60 23.00 13.86
N SER A 39 -13.53 23.17 12.92
CA SER A 39 -13.85 24.48 12.34
C SER A 39 -14.34 25.47 13.40
N LYS A 40 -15.19 25.02 14.35
CA LYS A 40 -15.64 25.84 15.48
C LYS A 40 -14.50 26.17 16.43
N ASP A 41 -13.70 25.17 16.81
CA ASP A 41 -12.61 25.39 17.76
C ASP A 41 -11.54 26.35 17.19
N ILE A 42 -11.27 26.28 15.88
CA ILE A 42 -10.38 27.24 15.19
C ILE A 42 -10.97 28.65 15.19
N GLU A 43 -12.28 28.78 14.97
CA GLU A 43 -12.97 30.07 15.05
C GLU A 43 -12.91 30.63 16.47
N ASP A 44 -13.09 29.79 17.50
CA ASP A 44 -13.06 30.21 18.90
C ASP A 44 -11.65 30.66 19.34
N VAL A 45 -10.59 29.94 18.92
CA VAL A 45 -9.21 30.23 19.35
C VAL A 45 -8.59 31.38 18.56
N LEU A 46 -8.75 31.39 17.24
CA LEU A 46 -8.08 32.36 16.37
C LEU A 46 -9.00 33.50 15.92
N SER A 47 -10.31 33.44 16.23
CA SER A 47 -11.33 34.38 15.72
C SER A 47 -11.39 34.44 14.19
N ILE A 48 -10.99 33.34 13.51
CA ILE A 48 -10.97 33.24 12.04
C ILE A 48 -12.00 32.22 11.58
N LYS A 49 -12.88 32.67 10.69
CA LYS A 49 -13.89 31.82 10.06
C LYS A 49 -13.26 30.96 8.97
N LYS A 50 -13.15 29.65 9.24
CA LYS A 50 -12.78 28.62 8.24
C LYS A 50 -13.90 27.58 8.19
N THR A 51 -14.48 27.37 7.01
CA THR A 51 -15.53 26.37 6.82
C THR A 51 -14.97 24.95 7.06
N PRO A 52 -15.77 23.99 7.55
CA PRO A 52 -15.33 22.61 7.77
C PRO A 52 -14.68 21.97 6.53
N GLU A 53 -15.19 22.27 5.34
CA GLU A 53 -14.63 21.82 4.06
C GLU A 53 -13.24 22.41 3.77
N GLN A 54 -13.01 23.67 4.17
CA GLN A 54 -11.70 24.30 4.01
C GLN A 54 -10.66 23.64 4.93
N CYS A 55 -11.05 23.28 6.16
CA CYS A 55 -10.20 22.52 7.08
C CYS A 55 -9.87 21.12 6.53
N GLU A 56 -10.88 20.42 5.99
CA GLU A 56 -10.69 19.11 5.36
C GLU A 56 -9.75 19.18 4.15
N ASN A 57 -9.96 20.15 3.26
CA ASN A 57 -9.13 20.33 2.05
C ASN A 57 -7.70 20.73 2.41
N ARG A 58 -7.51 21.55 3.45
CA ARG A 58 -6.18 21.90 3.96
C ARG A 58 -5.46 20.66 4.50
N TYR A 59 -6.12 19.87 5.34
CA TYR A 59 -5.58 18.63 5.87
C TYR A 59 -5.14 17.67 4.74
N LYS A 60 -6.01 17.42 3.75
CA LYS A 60 -5.68 16.58 2.59
C LYS A 60 -4.48 17.11 1.81
N THR A 61 -4.40 18.42 1.63
CA THR A 61 -3.30 19.07 0.91
C THR A 61 -1.97 18.91 1.65
N VAL A 62 -1.97 19.07 2.98
CA VAL A 62 -0.80 18.85 3.83
C VAL A 62 -0.32 17.40 3.72
N MET A 63 -1.23 16.43 3.86
CA MET A 63 -0.90 15.01 3.74
C MET A 63 -0.32 14.65 2.36
N ARG A 64 -0.90 15.18 1.27
CA ARG A 64 -0.41 14.96 -0.09
C ARG A 64 0.97 15.58 -0.30
N ARG A 65 1.19 16.81 0.16
CA ARG A 65 2.48 17.51 0.02
C ARG A 65 3.58 16.78 0.79
N ARG A 66 3.29 16.31 2.00
CA ARG A 66 4.22 15.50 2.78
C ARG A 66 4.61 14.23 2.04
N LYS A 67 3.63 13.49 1.51
CA LYS A 67 3.91 12.28 0.71
C LYS A 67 4.81 12.59 -0.50
N ALA A 68 4.50 13.66 -1.25
CA ALA A 68 5.31 14.06 -2.39
C ALA A 68 6.75 14.45 -2.00
N ALA A 69 6.93 15.14 -0.87
CA ALA A 69 8.25 15.49 -0.36
C ALA A 69 9.03 14.25 0.11
N ALA A 70 8.38 13.30 0.78
CA ALA A 70 8.97 12.02 1.17
C ALA A 70 9.38 11.18 -0.06
N ASP A 71 8.51 11.09 -1.06
CA ASP A 71 8.78 10.38 -2.32
C ASP A 71 9.96 11.02 -3.08
N ASN A 72 10.08 12.35 -3.05
CA ASN A 72 11.23 13.06 -3.60
C ASN A 72 12.53 12.74 -2.86
N ASN A 73 12.49 12.74 -1.52
CA ASN A 73 13.67 12.46 -0.69
C ASN A 73 14.14 11.01 -0.79
N ASN A 74 13.24 10.08 -1.16
CA ASN A 74 13.58 8.69 -1.43
C ASN A 74 14.12 8.44 -2.86
N LYS A 75 14.13 9.46 -3.73
CA LYS A 75 14.61 9.32 -5.11
C LYS A 75 16.06 9.73 -5.24
N SER A 76 16.92 8.80 -5.67
CA SER A 76 18.34 9.09 -5.93
C SER A 76 18.52 10.20 -6.98
N GLY A 77 19.41 11.15 -6.69
CA GLY A 77 19.68 12.29 -7.58
C GLY A 77 18.68 13.45 -7.48
N ALA A 78 17.67 13.37 -6.60
CA ALA A 78 16.80 14.50 -6.29
C ALA A 78 17.43 15.43 -5.24
N SER A 79 17.11 16.72 -5.31
CA SER A 79 17.50 17.67 -4.26
C SER A 79 16.69 17.43 -2.99
N PRO A 80 17.29 17.61 -1.79
CA PRO A 80 16.58 17.51 -0.53
C PRO A 80 15.39 18.48 -0.47
N CYS A 81 14.20 17.96 -0.19
CA CYS A 81 12.98 18.74 -0.02
C CYS A 81 12.58 18.75 1.46
N PRO A 82 12.43 19.91 2.11
CA PRO A 82 11.94 19.97 3.48
C PRO A 82 10.49 19.50 3.53
N VAL A 83 10.15 18.69 4.54
CA VAL A 83 8.81 18.14 4.76
C VAL A 83 8.13 18.96 5.85
N PRO A 84 7.18 19.86 5.52
CA PRO A 84 6.51 20.69 6.52
C PRO A 84 5.56 19.84 7.36
N PHE A 85 5.49 20.12 8.66
CA PHE A 85 4.59 19.48 9.62
C PHE A 85 4.78 17.96 9.78
N ASP A 86 6.00 17.45 9.53
CA ASP A 86 6.25 15.99 9.56
C ASP A 86 6.01 15.41 10.97
N ASP A 87 6.36 16.15 12.02
CA ASP A 87 6.18 15.71 13.41
C ASP A 87 4.70 15.54 13.77
N GLU A 88 3.87 16.56 13.47
CA GLU A 88 2.42 16.50 13.73
C GLU A 88 1.76 15.39 12.92
N ILE A 89 2.21 15.15 11.69
CA ILE A 89 1.67 14.07 10.85
C ILE A 89 2.09 12.70 11.39
N ARG A 90 3.34 12.53 11.85
CA ARG A 90 3.80 11.28 12.46
C ARG A 90 2.99 10.93 13.71
N MET A 91 2.66 11.91 14.54
CA MET A 91 1.78 11.70 15.69
C MET A 91 0.41 11.17 15.27
N ILE A 92 -0.21 11.76 14.25
CA ILE A 92 -1.51 11.30 13.72
C ILE A 92 -1.41 9.86 13.19
N GLN A 93 -0.32 9.52 12.49
CA GLN A 93 -0.11 8.18 11.96
C GLN A 93 0.11 7.13 13.04
N GLY A 94 0.74 7.50 14.16
CA GLY A 94 1.00 6.59 15.27
C GLY A 94 -0.25 6.13 16.04
N ILE A 95 -1.38 6.85 15.92
CA ILE A 95 -2.67 6.43 16.51
C ILE A 95 -3.57 5.72 15.48
N ASP A 96 -3.15 5.67 14.21
CA ASP A 96 -3.93 5.00 13.17
C ASP A 96 -3.65 3.49 13.18
N ASP A 97 -4.24 2.80 14.16
CA ASP A 97 -4.17 1.34 14.35
C ASP A 97 -4.82 0.55 13.19
N SER A 98 -5.38 1.24 12.18
CA SER A 98 -6.03 0.63 11.02
C SER A 98 -5.05 0.15 9.93
N ILE A 99 -3.74 0.31 10.12
CA ILE A 99 -2.72 0.10 9.08
C ILE A 99 -1.99 -1.25 9.12
N GLU A 100 -1.95 -1.97 10.25
CA GLU A 100 -1.28 -3.28 10.30
C GLU A 100 -2.26 -4.38 10.74
N PRO A 101 -2.53 -5.40 9.89
CA PRO A 101 -3.23 -6.57 10.36
C PRO A 101 -2.34 -7.29 11.38
N GLU A 102 -2.91 -7.66 12.52
CA GLU A 102 -2.25 -8.48 13.56
C GLU A 102 -1.66 -9.78 13.00
N VAL A 103 -2.23 -10.26 11.88
CA VAL A 103 -1.86 -11.51 11.21
C VAL A 103 -1.55 -11.24 9.74
N GLU A 104 -0.29 -11.42 9.37
CA GLU A 104 0.11 -11.50 7.97
C GLU A 104 -0.05 -12.97 7.52
N ARG A 105 -0.98 -13.21 6.59
CA ARG A 105 -1.18 -14.54 5.99
C ARG A 105 -0.56 -14.59 4.61
N ASP A 106 0.45 -15.44 4.46
CA ASP A 106 1.01 -15.83 3.17
C ASP A 106 0.50 -17.23 2.78
N ALA A 107 0.73 -17.62 1.52
CA ALA A 107 0.32 -18.94 1.00
C ALA A 107 0.93 -20.12 1.77
N THR A 108 1.99 -19.88 2.56
CA THR A 108 2.75 -20.88 3.32
C THR A 108 2.32 -20.94 4.80
N GLY A 109 1.53 -19.98 5.29
CA GLY A 109 1.11 -19.92 6.70
C GLY A 109 0.82 -18.51 7.20
N ALA A 110 0.31 -18.43 8.43
CA ALA A 110 0.08 -17.17 9.14
C ALA A 110 1.28 -16.86 10.04
N THR A 111 1.80 -15.64 9.97
CA THR A 111 2.79 -15.12 10.91
C THR A 111 2.13 -14.10 11.83
N TYR A 112 2.43 -14.21 13.12
CA TYR A 112 1.96 -13.30 14.16
C TYR A 112 3.16 -12.45 14.59
N ARG A 113 2.98 -11.13 14.73
CA ARG A 113 4.00 -10.29 15.38
C ARG A 113 3.89 -10.50 16.89
N ASP A 114 5.01 -10.85 17.52
CA ASP A 114 5.11 -10.97 18.97
C ASP A 114 4.85 -9.60 19.64
N LEU A 115 3.69 -9.45 20.27
CA LEU A 115 3.41 -8.35 21.18
C LEU A 115 4.03 -8.66 22.56
N PRO A 116 4.61 -7.67 23.26
CA PRO A 116 5.11 -7.87 24.62
C PRO A 116 3.96 -8.23 25.57
N GLU A 117 4.13 -9.34 26.29
CA GLU A 117 3.14 -9.94 27.19
C GLU A 117 2.73 -8.98 28.31
N SER A 118 1.42 -8.73 28.41
CA SER A 118 0.79 -8.19 29.62
C SER A 118 0.33 -9.37 30.50
N PRO A 119 0.61 -9.38 31.82
CA PRO A 119 0.48 -10.58 32.64
C PRO A 119 -0.94 -10.78 33.19
N ALA A 120 -1.23 -12.06 33.46
CA ALA A 120 -2.34 -12.62 34.24
C ALA A 120 -3.62 -13.00 33.49
N HIS A 121 -3.70 -14.26 33.03
CA HIS A 121 -4.58 -15.23 33.69
C HIS A 121 -4.19 -16.68 33.32
N VAL A 122 -3.87 -17.46 34.35
CA VAL A 122 -3.51 -18.88 34.30
C VAL A 122 -4.72 -19.77 33.98
N SER A 123 -4.50 -20.79 33.16
CA SER A 123 -5.39 -21.96 32.91
C SER A 123 -5.46 -22.88 34.16
N PRO A 124 -6.26 -23.98 34.19
CA PRO A 124 -5.84 -25.22 33.53
C PRO A 124 -6.90 -26.24 33.03
N LEU A 125 -6.48 -26.98 31.99
CA LEU A 125 -6.66 -28.42 31.69
C LEU A 125 -8.07 -28.93 31.31
N SER A 126 -8.28 -29.90 30.40
CA SER A 126 -7.49 -31.06 29.91
C SER A 126 -8.16 -31.62 28.64
N ALA A 127 -7.41 -31.92 27.56
CA ALA A 127 -6.91 -33.25 27.15
C ALA A 127 -7.81 -34.01 26.14
N ASP A 128 -7.14 -34.39 25.06
CA ASP A 128 -7.23 -35.65 24.32
C ASP A 128 -8.18 -35.87 23.12
N THR A 129 -7.52 -36.37 22.07
CA THR A 129 -7.93 -37.38 21.07
C THR A 129 -8.94 -37.06 19.95
N VAL A 130 -8.36 -37.13 18.74
CA VAL A 130 -8.75 -37.89 17.53
C VAL A 130 -10.12 -37.72 16.85
N GLU A 131 -9.98 -37.76 15.53
CA GLU A 131 -10.79 -38.52 14.58
C GLU A 131 -11.87 -37.78 13.78
N ALA A 132 -11.68 -37.91 12.47
CA ALA A 132 -12.66 -37.64 11.46
C ALA A 132 -13.93 -38.44 11.73
N SER A 133 -15.09 -37.80 11.61
CA SER A 133 -16.28 -38.48 11.15
C SER A 133 -17.25 -37.49 10.53
N ALA A 134 -17.56 -37.78 9.28
CA ALA A 134 -18.78 -37.39 8.63
C ALA A 134 -19.97 -37.74 9.53
N SER A 135 -20.93 -36.84 9.62
CA SER A 135 -22.32 -37.20 9.89
C SER A 135 -23.23 -36.21 9.19
N GLN A 136 -23.98 -36.78 8.26
CA GLN A 136 -25.13 -36.21 7.59
C GLN A 136 -26.25 -35.97 8.62
N ALA A 137 -27.00 -34.88 8.45
CA ALA A 137 -28.40 -34.79 8.87
C ALA A 137 -29.09 -33.88 7.85
N SER A 138 -29.68 -34.47 6.82
CA SER A 138 -31.11 -34.79 6.73
C SER A 138 -32.01 -33.55 6.62
N ASN A 139 -32.41 -33.33 5.37
CA ASN A 139 -33.76 -33.02 4.91
C ASN A 139 -34.61 -32.09 5.78
N ASN A 140 -34.82 -30.88 5.25
CA ASN A 140 -36.19 -30.46 5.02
C ASN A 140 -36.30 -29.85 3.63
N GLY A 141 -36.99 -30.58 2.75
CA GLY A 141 -37.54 -30.06 1.52
C GLY A 141 -38.53 -28.96 1.88
N THR A 142 -38.14 -27.73 1.60
CA THR A 142 -39.11 -26.66 1.35
C THR A 142 -38.80 -26.21 -0.07
N GLU A 143 -39.72 -26.47 -0.99
CA GLU A 143 -39.72 -25.94 -2.34
C GLU A 143 -39.47 -24.44 -2.29
N LYS A 144 -38.21 -24.04 -2.46
CA LYS A 144 -37.86 -22.64 -2.66
C LYS A 144 -38.16 -22.33 -4.12
N GLN A 145 -39.39 -21.86 -4.31
CA GLN A 145 -39.79 -20.99 -5.41
C GLN A 145 -38.55 -20.24 -5.93
N SER A 146 -38.28 -20.42 -7.22
CA SER A 146 -37.23 -19.74 -7.96
C SER A 146 -37.36 -18.23 -7.75
N ARG A 147 -36.64 -17.71 -6.76
CA ARG A 147 -36.50 -16.28 -6.56
C ARG A 147 -35.67 -15.78 -7.73
N THR A 148 -36.35 -15.25 -8.74
CA THR A 148 -35.72 -14.46 -9.79
C THR A 148 -34.82 -13.45 -9.09
N SER A 149 -33.52 -13.47 -9.39
CA SER A 149 -32.53 -12.72 -8.63
C SER A 149 -32.93 -11.24 -8.64
N SER A 150 -33.03 -10.64 -7.45
CA SER A 150 -33.40 -9.23 -7.32
C SER A 150 -32.58 -8.36 -8.28
N PRO A 151 -33.17 -7.33 -8.93
CA PRO A 151 -32.45 -6.42 -9.82
C PRO A 151 -31.16 -5.86 -9.20
N ARG A 152 -31.14 -5.67 -7.87
CA ARG A 152 -29.96 -5.24 -7.10
C ARG A 152 -28.85 -6.29 -7.08
N THR A 153 -29.20 -7.57 -6.97
CA THR A 153 -28.24 -8.69 -6.98
C THR A 153 -27.64 -8.88 -8.37
N GLN A 154 -28.43 -8.72 -9.43
CA GLN A 154 -27.94 -8.74 -10.81
C GLN A 154 -26.98 -7.59 -11.08
N GLN A 155 -27.33 -6.37 -10.64
CA GLN A 155 -26.47 -5.19 -10.77
C GLN A 155 -25.12 -5.38 -10.05
N MET A 156 -25.13 -5.98 -8.86
CA MET A 156 -23.91 -6.27 -8.11
C MET A 156 -23.04 -7.36 -8.78
N GLN A 157 -23.66 -8.38 -9.37
CA GLN A 157 -22.95 -9.41 -10.14
C GLN A 157 -22.27 -8.84 -11.40
N LEU A 158 -22.98 -7.96 -12.12
CA LEU A 158 -22.42 -7.25 -13.28
C LEU A 158 -21.24 -6.37 -12.88
N PHE A 159 -21.36 -5.63 -11.78
CA PHE A 159 -20.26 -4.82 -11.23
C PHE A 159 -19.02 -5.66 -10.91
N PHE A 160 -19.18 -6.84 -10.28
CA PHE A 160 -18.04 -7.72 -9.98
C PHE A 160 -17.43 -8.38 -11.23
N ALA A 161 -18.21 -8.57 -12.30
CA ALA A 161 -17.68 -9.02 -13.58
C ALA A 161 -16.87 -7.91 -14.27
N GLU A 162 -17.39 -6.68 -14.28
CA GLU A 162 -16.71 -5.49 -14.82
C GLU A 162 -15.38 -5.22 -14.07
N MET A 163 -15.39 -5.29 -12.74
CA MET A 163 -14.19 -5.11 -11.92
C MET A 163 -13.14 -6.20 -12.15
N ARG A 164 -13.55 -7.43 -12.48
CA ARG A 164 -12.60 -8.50 -12.87
C ARG A 164 -11.97 -8.21 -14.22
N ALA A 165 -12.76 -7.80 -15.21
CA ALA A 165 -12.25 -7.42 -16.53
C ALA A 165 -11.24 -6.27 -16.44
N ILE A 166 -11.52 -5.23 -15.65
CA ILE A 166 -10.59 -4.11 -15.42
C ILE A 166 -9.27 -4.59 -14.78
N LYS A 167 -9.35 -5.51 -13.80
CA LYS A 167 -8.14 -6.06 -13.17
C LYS A 167 -7.32 -6.91 -14.15
N GLU A 168 -7.97 -7.72 -14.97
CA GLU A 168 -7.32 -8.56 -15.99
C GLU A 168 -6.65 -7.69 -17.06
N GLU A 169 -7.32 -6.64 -17.53
CA GLU A 169 -6.75 -5.67 -18.47
C GLU A 169 -5.52 -4.96 -17.89
N GLN A 170 -5.60 -4.50 -16.64
CA GLN A 170 -4.47 -3.89 -15.96
C GLN A 170 -3.32 -4.87 -15.71
N ALA A 171 -3.61 -6.15 -15.46
CA ALA A 171 -2.59 -7.19 -15.30
C ALA A 171 -1.91 -7.49 -16.64
N SER A 172 -2.67 -7.57 -17.73
CA SER A 172 -2.16 -7.75 -19.09
C SER A 172 -1.27 -6.57 -19.53
N CYS A 173 -1.72 -5.33 -19.31
CA CYS A 173 -0.94 -4.14 -19.61
C CYS A 173 0.38 -4.10 -18.82
N ARG A 174 0.36 -4.51 -17.54
CA ARG A 174 1.57 -4.66 -16.71
C ARG A 174 2.49 -5.75 -17.24
N ALA A 175 1.96 -6.92 -17.60
CA ALA A 175 2.74 -8.03 -18.16
C ALA A 175 3.40 -7.64 -19.49
N ALA A 176 2.67 -6.96 -20.39
CA ALA A 176 3.21 -6.47 -21.65
C ALA A 176 4.36 -5.47 -21.44
N ARG A 177 4.23 -4.57 -20.45
CA ARG A 177 5.29 -3.62 -20.10
C ARG A 177 6.53 -4.30 -19.54
N GLU A 178 6.37 -5.34 -18.71
CA GLU A 178 7.51 -6.11 -18.20
C GLU A 178 8.18 -6.94 -19.31
N ALA A 179 7.40 -7.56 -20.19
CA ALA A 179 7.93 -8.26 -21.36
C ALA A 179 8.74 -7.32 -22.27
N ALA A 180 8.25 -6.11 -22.54
CA ALA A 180 8.97 -5.11 -23.32
C ALA A 180 10.28 -4.62 -22.64
N LYS A 181 10.31 -4.57 -21.30
CA LYS A 181 11.55 -4.29 -20.57
C LYS A 181 12.53 -5.44 -20.67
N GLU A 182 12.06 -6.67 -20.57
CA GLU A 182 12.93 -7.85 -20.63
C GLU A 182 13.52 -8.05 -22.02
N THR A 183 12.76 -7.82 -23.10
CA THR A 183 13.31 -7.85 -24.47
C THR A 183 14.40 -6.80 -24.65
N ARG A 184 14.21 -5.58 -24.16
CA ARG A 184 15.24 -4.52 -24.20
C ARG A 184 16.49 -4.89 -23.40
N ARG A 185 16.32 -5.54 -22.24
CA ARG A 185 17.44 -6.04 -21.42
C ARG A 185 18.18 -7.18 -22.14
N ALA A 186 17.45 -8.12 -22.74
CA ALA A 186 18.00 -9.22 -23.52
C ALA A 186 18.80 -8.71 -24.72
N GLN A 187 18.27 -7.72 -25.47
CA GLN A 187 18.99 -7.07 -26.56
C GLN A 187 20.33 -6.46 -26.10
N ARG A 188 20.34 -5.75 -24.96
CA ARG A 188 21.58 -5.19 -24.39
C ARG A 188 22.57 -6.27 -23.93
N ARG A 189 22.09 -7.41 -23.42
CA ARG A 189 22.94 -8.55 -23.06
C ARG A 189 23.58 -9.15 -24.32
N ALA A 190 22.79 -9.39 -25.36
CA ALA A 190 23.28 -9.93 -26.64
C ALA A 190 24.29 -8.98 -27.31
N GLU A 191 24.07 -7.67 -27.26
CA GLU A 191 25.03 -6.67 -27.77
C GLU A 191 26.36 -6.70 -27.02
N ARG A 192 26.32 -6.79 -25.68
CA ARG A 192 27.53 -6.95 -24.86
C ARG A 192 28.27 -8.24 -25.15
N GLU A 193 27.55 -9.34 -25.36
CA GLU A 193 28.13 -10.63 -25.71
C GLU A 193 28.83 -10.58 -27.06
N LYS A 194 28.19 -10.00 -28.09
CA LYS A 194 28.82 -9.75 -29.39
C LYS A 194 30.09 -8.91 -29.27
N HIS A 195 30.07 -7.87 -28.43
CA HIS A 195 31.25 -7.04 -28.19
C HIS A 195 32.39 -7.83 -27.52
N LEU A 196 32.07 -8.68 -26.53
CA LEU A 196 33.04 -9.55 -25.88
C LEU A 196 33.62 -10.59 -26.84
N GLU A 197 32.80 -11.14 -27.72
CA GLU A 197 33.23 -12.09 -28.75
C GLU A 197 34.18 -11.42 -29.76
N LEU A 198 33.85 -10.21 -30.22
CA LEU A 198 34.74 -9.43 -31.08
C LEU A 198 36.09 -9.17 -30.39
N ARG A 199 36.07 -8.78 -29.11
CA ARG A 199 37.30 -8.59 -28.33
C ARG A 199 38.10 -9.89 -28.17
N ARG A 200 37.43 -11.04 -28.02
CA ARG A 200 38.08 -12.36 -27.98
C ARG A 200 38.75 -12.69 -29.31
N LYS A 201 38.07 -12.47 -30.45
CA LYS A 201 38.64 -12.68 -31.78
C LYS A 201 39.86 -11.81 -32.04
N MET A 202 39.78 -10.50 -31.75
CA MET A 202 40.94 -9.62 -31.90
C MET A 202 42.10 -10.04 -30.99
N HIS A 203 41.82 -10.57 -29.80
CA HIS A 203 42.87 -11.09 -28.93
C HIS A 203 43.50 -12.35 -29.51
N GLU A 204 42.71 -13.26 -30.06
CA GLU A 204 43.19 -14.48 -30.72
C GLU A 204 44.06 -14.18 -31.95
N GLU A 205 43.60 -13.27 -32.82
CA GLU A 205 44.38 -12.77 -33.97
C GLU A 205 45.69 -12.12 -33.51
N LYS A 206 45.64 -11.28 -32.46
CA LYS A 206 46.85 -10.67 -31.88
C LYS A 206 47.83 -11.74 -31.39
N MET A 207 47.33 -12.80 -30.75
CA MET A 207 48.17 -13.91 -30.28
C MET A 207 48.73 -14.74 -31.45
N GLU A 208 47.99 -14.88 -32.55
CA GLU A 208 48.45 -15.56 -33.76
C GLU A 208 49.58 -14.79 -34.45
N VAL A 209 49.45 -13.48 -34.61
CA VAL A 209 50.52 -12.61 -35.13
C VAL A 209 51.77 -12.71 -34.25
N LEU A 210 51.62 -12.73 -32.93
CA LEU A 210 52.75 -12.92 -32.01
C LEU A 210 53.42 -14.29 -32.17
N ARG A 211 52.62 -15.36 -32.36
CA ARG A 211 53.17 -16.71 -32.63
C ARG A 211 53.96 -16.76 -33.93
N GLN A 212 53.45 -16.15 -35.01
CA GLN A 212 54.15 -16.03 -36.28
C GLN A 212 55.45 -15.23 -36.14
N ALA A 213 55.41 -14.09 -35.44
CA ALA A 213 56.58 -13.23 -35.23
C ALA A 213 57.68 -13.89 -34.38
N LEU A 214 57.31 -14.78 -33.45
CA LEU A 214 58.25 -15.54 -32.62
C LEU A 214 58.78 -16.82 -33.28
N GLY A 215 58.42 -17.08 -34.55
CA GLY A 215 58.91 -18.24 -35.30
C GLY A 215 58.46 -19.59 -34.73
N MET A 216 57.38 -19.60 -33.94
CA MET A 216 56.77 -20.81 -33.40
C MET A 216 55.72 -21.35 -34.37
N GLU A 217 56.15 -21.79 -35.55
CA GLU A 217 55.30 -22.65 -36.39
C GLU A 217 55.44 -24.11 -35.96
N LYS A 218 54.35 -24.88 -36.10
CA LYS A 218 54.35 -26.34 -35.92
C LYS A 218 55.04 -27.04 -37.08
#